data_AF-A0A2E0XIM5-F1
#
_entry.id   AF-A0A2E0XIM5-F1
#
_cell.length_a   1.000
_cell.length_b   1.000
_cell.length_c   1.000
_cell.angle_alpha   90.00
_cell.angle_beta   90.00
_cell.angle_gamma   90.00
#
_symmetry.space_group_name_H-M   'P 1'
#
loop_
_entity.id
_entity.type
_entity.pdbx_description
1 polymer ?
#
loop_
_entity_poly.entity_id
_entity_poly.type
_entity_poly.pdbx_seq_one_letter_code
_entity_poly.pdbx_strand_id
1 'polypeptide(L)'
;MEGLQHCRWADEKGENGYRFWIRTDQHMGQVSRWVNNKYEHLKTPIPPQAESGKTYRLKVVAKGKNFQFFLGDKLLFEGED
;
A
#
# COMPACT_ATOMS: atom_id res chain seq x y z
N MET A 1 -0.04 12.10 17.95
CA MET A 1 0.80 11.27 17.06
C MET A 1 0.00 10.95 15.82
N GLU A 2 0.66 11.09 14.67
CA GLU A 2 0.11 11.33 13.34
C GLU A 2 -0.67 10.14 12.76
N GLY A 3 -1.74 10.46 12.02
CA GLY A 3 -2.66 9.48 11.46
C GLY A 3 -2.02 8.64 10.36
N LEU A 4 -1.81 7.35 10.65
CA LEU A 4 -1.29 6.36 9.72
C LEU A 4 -2.42 5.85 8.81
N GLN A 5 -2.57 6.43 7.62
CA GLN A 5 -3.51 5.91 6.62
C GLN A 5 -2.90 4.70 5.90
N HIS A 6 -3.54 3.55 6.05
CA HIS A 6 -3.18 2.31 5.36
C HIS A 6 -4.42 1.65 4.76
N CYS A 7 -4.28 1.08 3.56
CA CYS A 7 -5.29 0.21 2.98
C CYS A 7 -4.79 -1.24 3.09
N ARG A 8 -5.62 -2.12 3.67
CA ARG A 8 -5.36 -3.54 3.82
C ARG A 8 -6.49 -4.33 3.16
N TRP A 9 -6.14 -5.25 2.27
CA TRP A 9 -6.98 -6.40 1.95
C TRP A 9 -6.33 -7.62 2.57
N ALA A 10 -6.99 -8.24 3.53
CA ALA A 10 -6.48 -9.42 4.17
C ALA A 10 -7.61 -10.39 4.48
N ASP A 11 -7.26 -11.65 4.70
CA ASP A 11 -8.18 -12.62 5.32
C ASP A 11 -8.55 -12.18 6.74
N GLU A 12 -9.54 -12.86 7.33
CA GLU A 12 -10.08 -12.52 8.66
C GLU A 12 -8.99 -12.52 9.75
N LYS A 13 -7.94 -13.31 9.57
CA LYS A 13 -6.84 -13.45 10.54
C LYS A 13 -5.67 -12.50 10.28
N GLY A 14 -5.62 -11.86 9.11
CA GLY A 14 -4.46 -11.10 8.65
C GLY A 14 -3.26 -11.96 8.24
N GLU A 15 -3.42 -13.28 8.06
CA GLU A 15 -2.35 -14.21 7.71
C GLU A 15 -2.00 -14.14 6.22
N ASN A 16 -2.98 -13.78 5.38
CA ASN A 16 -2.81 -13.53 3.97
C ASN A 16 -3.35 -12.14 3.64
N GLY A 17 -2.63 -11.37 2.83
CA GLY A 17 -3.15 -10.07 2.40
C GLY A 17 -2.13 -9.14 1.79
N TYR A 18 -2.64 -8.13 1.11
CA TYR A 18 -1.86 -7.04 0.54
C TYR A 18 -1.88 -5.81 1.45
N ARG A 19 -0.74 -5.14 1.54
CA ARG A 19 -0.58 -3.89 2.29
C ARG A 19 0.13 -2.85 1.43
N PHE A 20 -0.55 -1.72 1.24
CA PHE A 20 0.03 -0.48 0.77
C PHE A 20 0.08 0.52 1.92
N TRP A 21 1.25 1.10 2.14
CA TRP A 21 1.40 2.14 3.14
C TRP A 21 2.36 3.23 2.68
N ILE A 22 2.11 4.43 3.19
CA ILE A 22 2.94 5.60 2.99
C ILE A 22 3.77 5.79 4.25
N ARG A 23 5.08 5.84 4.09
CA ARG A 23 6.05 6.10 5.14
C ARG A 23 6.47 7.55 5.08
N THR A 24 5.86 8.41 5.89
CA THR A 24 6.20 9.84 5.97
C THR A 24 7.58 10.06 6.61
N ASP A 25 8.03 9.14 7.47
CA ASP A 25 9.38 9.12 8.07
C ASP A 25 10.49 8.89 7.03
N GLN A 26 10.18 8.10 6.00
CA GLN A 26 11.12 7.74 4.94
C GLN A 26 10.81 8.40 3.60
N HIS A 27 9.76 9.24 3.58
CA HIS A 27 9.26 9.88 2.36
C HIS A 27 9.07 8.88 1.20
N MET A 28 8.47 7.72 1.45
CA MET A 28 8.26 6.72 0.40
C MET A 28 7.00 5.90 0.59
N GLY A 29 6.37 5.48 -0.50
CA GLY A 29 5.40 4.41 -0.52
C GLY A 29 6.08 3.03 -0.59
N GLN A 30 5.39 2.02 -0.08
CA GLN A 30 5.82 0.62 -0.16
C GLN A 30 4.61 -0.30 -0.34
N VAL A 31 4.79 -1.32 -1.18
CA VAL A 31 3.84 -2.43 -1.33
C VAL A 31 4.47 -3.70 -0.76
N SER A 32 3.69 -4.44 0.01
CA SER A 32 4.04 -5.73 0.59
C SER A 32 2.84 -6.65 0.61
N ARG A 33 3.07 -7.96 0.73
CA ARG A 33 2.03 -8.94 1.00
C ARG A 33 2.42 -9.89 2.13
N TRP A 34 1.42 -10.54 2.70
CA TRP A 34 1.55 -11.69 3.57
C TRP A 34 0.99 -12.90 2.84
N VAL A 35 1.73 -14.01 2.89
CA VAL A 35 1.29 -15.33 2.41
C VAL A 35 1.60 -16.33 3.51
N ASN A 36 0.57 -16.95 4.09
CA ASN A 36 0.68 -17.87 5.23
C ASN A 36 1.54 -17.28 6.37
N ASN A 37 1.22 -16.04 6.74
CA ASN A 37 1.89 -15.24 7.78
C ASN A 37 3.38 -14.92 7.49
N LYS A 38 3.85 -15.16 6.25
CA LYS A 38 5.19 -14.77 5.80
C LYS A 38 5.12 -13.45 5.05
N TYR A 39 5.95 -12.51 5.47
CA TYR A 39 6.08 -11.22 4.83
C TYR A 39 6.85 -11.34 3.50
N GLU A 40 6.29 -10.76 2.45
CA GLU A 40 6.92 -10.61 1.15
C GLU A 40 6.96 -9.13 0.74
N HIS A 41 8.15 -8.66 0.40
CA HIS A 41 8.35 -7.33 -0.14
C HIS A 41 8.08 -7.33 -1.65
N LEU A 42 7.19 -6.47 -2.13
CA LEU A 42 6.88 -6.37 -3.56
C LEU A 42 7.58 -5.18 -4.20
N LYS A 43 7.46 -3.98 -3.62
CA LYS A 43 8.06 -2.77 -4.22
C LYS A 43 8.33 -1.64 -3.22
N THR A 44 9.52 -1.05 -3.37
CA THR A 44 9.99 0.22 -2.79
C THR A 44 11.14 0.76 -3.66
N PRO A 45 11.35 2.09 -3.75
CA PRO A 45 10.46 3.16 -3.28
C PRO A 45 9.34 3.42 -4.29
N ILE A 46 8.16 3.78 -3.79
CA ILE A 46 7.04 4.24 -4.63
C ILE A 46 6.85 5.74 -4.39
N PRO A 47 7.10 6.61 -5.40
CA PRO A 47 6.79 8.04 -5.29
C PRO A 47 5.29 8.26 -5.16
N PRO A 48 4.81 9.35 -4.51
CA PRO A 48 5.57 10.50 -4.05
C PRO A 48 6.08 10.40 -2.61
N GLN A 49 7.01 11.29 -2.30
CA GLN A 49 7.48 11.61 -0.95
C GLN A 49 6.34 12.26 -0.17
N ALA A 50 5.56 11.49 0.56
CA ALA A 50 4.51 12.06 1.39
C ALA A 50 5.10 12.80 2.59
N GLU A 51 4.52 13.95 2.90
CA GLU A 51 4.80 14.78 4.06
C GLU A 51 3.78 14.51 5.18
N SER A 52 4.26 14.58 6.42
CA SER A 52 3.43 14.59 7.63
C SER A 52 2.49 15.81 7.68
N GLY A 53 1.33 15.64 8.32
CA GLY A 53 0.32 16.70 8.47
C GLY A 53 -0.52 16.98 7.21
N LYS A 54 -0.27 16.29 6.09
CA LYS A 54 -1.09 16.36 4.88
C LYS A 54 -2.11 15.22 4.84
N THR A 55 -3.30 15.50 4.31
CA THR A 55 -4.30 14.46 4.02
C THR A 55 -4.08 13.91 2.62
N TYR A 56 -4.08 12.58 2.51
CA TYR A 56 -3.96 11.89 1.24
C TYR A 56 -5.19 11.03 0.97
N ARG A 57 -5.50 10.80 -0.31
CA ARG A 57 -6.51 9.82 -0.72
C ARG A 57 -5.81 8.61 -1.30
N LEU A 58 -5.74 7.54 -0.53
CA LEU A 58 -5.33 6.23 -1.04
C LEU A 58 -6.53 5.56 -1.69
N LYS A 59 -6.37 5.13 -2.93
CA LYS A 59 -7.35 4.31 -3.64
C LYS A 59 -6.64 3.08 -4.17
N VAL A 60 -7.34 1.96 -4.10
CA VAL A 60 -6.86 0.71 -4.66
C VAL A 60 -7.99 0.09 -5.47
N VAL A 61 -7.63 -0.47 -6.61
CA VAL A 61 -8.56 -1.20 -7.48
C VAL A 61 -8.02 -2.60 -7.65
N ALA A 62 -8.80 -3.60 -7.27
CA ALA A 62 -8.48 -5.00 -7.48
C ALA A 62 -9.50 -5.60 -8.46
N LYS A 63 -9.02 -6.25 -9.53
CA LYS A 63 -9.85 -6.91 -10.53
C LYS A 63 -9.21 -8.23 -10.94
N GLY A 64 -9.78 -9.34 -10.47
CA GLY A 64 -9.17 -10.66 -10.63
C GLY A 64 -7.82 -10.70 -9.90
N LYS A 65 -6.77 -11.09 -10.61
CA LYS A 65 -5.40 -11.11 -10.10
C LYS A 65 -4.68 -9.76 -10.16
N ASN A 66 -5.22 -8.81 -10.92
CA ASN A 66 -4.59 -7.51 -11.12
C ASN A 66 -4.99 -6.53 -10.04
N PHE A 67 -4.03 -5.73 -9.58
CA PHE A 67 -4.25 -4.69 -8.61
C PHE A 67 -3.48 -3.42 -8.94
N GLN A 68 -4.12 -2.28 -8.69
CA GLN A 68 -3.60 -0.95 -8.95
C GLN A 68 -3.73 -0.07 -7.70
N PHE A 69 -2.67 0.63 -7.34
CA PHE A 69 -2.63 1.57 -6.22
C PHE A 69 -2.48 3.00 -6.71
N PHE A 70 -3.32 3.88 -6.16
CA PHE A 70 -3.39 5.29 -6.51
C PHE A 70 -3.23 6.15 -5.26
N LEU A 71 -2.59 7.31 -5.45
CA LEU A 71 -2.60 8.41 -4.50
C LEU A 71 -3.25 9.63 -5.18
N GLY A 72 -4.42 10.03 -4.68
CA GLY A 72 -5.32 10.89 -5.45
C GLY A 72 -5.73 10.16 -6.74
N ASP A 73 -5.48 10.80 -7.88
CA ASP A 73 -5.75 10.23 -9.21
C ASP A 73 -4.49 9.67 -9.89
N LYS A 74 -3.33 9.74 -9.24
CA LYS A 74 -2.06 9.25 -9.80
C LYS A 74 -1.88 7.76 -9.52
N LEU A 75 -1.73 6.96 -10.58
CA LEU A 75 -1.30 5.56 -10.46
C LEU A 75 0.15 5.50 -9.97
N LEU A 76 0.37 4.78 -8.88
CA LEU A 76 1.68 4.63 -8.25
C LEU A 76 2.28 3.24 -8.47
N PHE A 77 1.44 2.22 -8.51
CA PHE A 77 1.87 0.84 -8.72
C PHE A 77 0.75 0.03 -9.36
N GLU A 78 1.14 -0.88 -10.24
CA GLU A 78 0.30 -1.93 -10.82
C GLU A 78 1.04 -3.26 -10.66
N GLY A 79 0.32 -4.31 -10.29
CA GLY A 79 0.87 -5.65 -10.15
C GLY A 79 -0.18 -6.73 -10.35
N GLU A 80 0.30 -7.96 -10.37
CA GLU A 80 -0.48 -9.19 -10.50
C GLU A 80 -0.06 -10.17 -9.38
N ASP A 81 -1.02 -10.96 -8.89
CA ASP A 81 -0.81 -12.02 -7.88
C ASP A 81 -0.35 -13.37 -8.45
#